data_AF-A0A7C5HZ76-F1
#
_entry.id   AF-A0A7C5HZ76-F1
#
_cell.length_a   1.000
_cell.length_b   1.000
_cell.length_c   1.000
_cell.angle_alpha   90.00
_cell.angle_beta   90.00
_cell.angle_gamma   90.00
#
_symmetry.space_group_name_H-M   'P 1'
#
loop_
_entity.id
_entity.type
_entity.pdbx_description
1 polymer ?
#
loop_
_entity_poly.entity_id
_entity_poly.type
_entity_poly.pdbx_seq_one_letter_code
_entity_poly.pdbx_strand_id
1 'polypeptide(L)'
;MYKKTGVQTSDIRYEYHENTKEAIQSISVSLSITGSYQMIKRFLFEIENLERFLYADKIIFENIERGSEKVRLGLSLSVYYAK
;
A
#
# COMPACT_ATOMS: atom_id res chain seq x y z
N MET A 1 0.65 -11.34 1.25
CA MET A 1 -0.44 -10.49 1.77
C MET A 1 -1.64 -10.42 0.85
N TYR A 2 -1.53 -9.95 -0.40
CA TYR A 2 -2.68 -9.88 -1.32
C TYR A 2 -3.35 -11.26 -1.58
N LYS A 3 -2.56 -12.34 -1.69
CA LYS A 3 -3.07 -13.73 -1.77
C LYS A 3 -3.83 -14.20 -0.52
N LYS A 4 -3.55 -13.61 0.66
CA LYS A 4 -4.15 -13.99 1.95
C LYS A 4 -5.47 -13.24 2.20
N THR A 5 -5.56 -11.98 1.76
CA THR A 5 -6.74 -11.14 1.94
C THR A 5 -7.70 -11.16 0.76
N GLY A 6 -7.28 -11.74 -0.37
CA GLY A 6 -8.07 -11.90 -1.59
C GLY A 6 -8.22 -10.63 -2.42
N VAL A 7 -7.57 -9.52 -2.01
CA VAL A 7 -7.59 -8.28 -2.79
C VAL A 7 -6.83 -8.46 -4.10
N GLN A 8 -7.31 -7.83 -5.16
CA GLN A 8 -6.60 -7.73 -6.42
C GLN A 8 -5.70 -6.51 -6.38
N THR A 9 -4.45 -6.65 -6.83
CA THR A 9 -3.48 -5.55 -6.88
C THR A 9 -3.06 -5.30 -8.33
N SER A 10 -3.01 -4.05 -8.74
CA SER A 10 -2.53 -3.61 -10.06
C SER A 10 -1.63 -2.38 -9.94
N ASP A 11 -1.02 -1.98 -11.06
CA ASP A 11 -0.30 -0.70 -11.18
C ASP A 11 0.82 -0.51 -10.14
N ILE A 12 1.47 -1.61 -9.74
CA ILE A 12 2.52 -1.59 -8.71
C ILE A 12 3.77 -0.92 -9.27
N ARG A 13 4.20 0.18 -8.63
CA ARG A 13 5.39 0.95 -8.96
C ARG A 13 6.28 1.06 -7.73
N TYR A 14 7.59 0.97 -7.96
CA TYR A 14 8.61 1.07 -6.92
C TYR A 14 9.53 2.24 -7.27
N GLU A 15 9.76 3.13 -6.30
CA GLU A 15 10.72 4.21 -6.39
C GLU A 15 11.71 4.06 -5.24
N TYR A 16 13.00 4.11 -5.57
CA TYR A 16 14.08 3.97 -4.60
C TYR A 16 14.66 5.35 -4.34
N HIS A 17 14.76 5.73 -3.07
CA HIS A 17 15.36 6.99 -2.67
C HIS A 17 16.54 6.71 -1.73
N GLU A 18 17.69 7.28 -2.07
CA GLU A 18 18.87 7.25 -1.21
C GLU A 18 19.11 8.65 -0.65
N ASN A 19 19.01 8.80 0.67
CA ASN A 19 19.42 10.03 1.33
C ASN A 19 20.87 9.88 1.79
N THR A 20 21.79 10.34 0.94
CA THR A 20 23.24 10.27 1.19
C THR A 20 23.70 11.08 2.40
N LYS A 21 22.89 12.02 2.91
CA LYS A 21 23.21 12.83 4.08
C LYS A 21 22.84 12.16 5.41
N GLU A 22 21.83 11.31 5.43
CA GLU A 22 21.24 10.78 6.68
C GLU A 22 21.44 9.27 6.87
N ALA A 23 22.17 8.58 5.97
CA ALA A 23 22.36 7.13 5.99
C ALA A 23 21.04 6.32 6.05
N ILE A 24 19.95 6.92 5.59
CA ILE A 24 18.62 6.33 5.50
C ILE A 24 18.33 6.06 4.02
N GLN A 25 17.94 4.83 3.71
CA GLN A 25 17.39 4.47 2.42
C GLN A 25 15.88 4.27 2.55
N SER A 26 15.13 4.69 1.54
CA SER A 26 13.70 4.43 1.50
C SER A 26 13.24 3.86 0.16
N ILE A 27 12.18 3.06 0.23
CA ILE A 27 11.50 2.51 -0.94
C ILE A 27 10.05 2.98 -0.87
N SER A 28 9.64 3.76 -1.85
CA SER A 28 8.25 4.15 -2.05
C SER A 28 7.57 3.13 -2.96
N VAL A 29 6.45 2.58 -2.53
CA VAL A 29 5.62 1.64 -3.28
C VAL A 29 4.26 2.28 -3.51
N SER A 30 3.89 2.45 -4.77
CA SER A 30 2.53 2.87 -5.15
C SER A 30 1.81 1.74 -5.85
N LEU A 31 0.58 1.44 -5.46
CA LEU A 31 -0.23 0.36 -6.04
C LEU A 31 -1.72 0.70 -6.03
N SER A 32 -2.46 0.10 -6.96
CA SER A 32 -3.92 0.05 -6.93
C SER A 32 -4.39 -1.26 -6.31
N ILE A 33 -5.42 -1.20 -5.47
CA ILE A 33 -6.03 -2.33 -4.77
C ILE A 33 -7.51 -2.33 -5.08
N THR A 34 -8.06 -3.47 -5.48
CA THR A 34 -9.49 -3.65 -5.72
C THR A 34 -10.03 -4.83 -4.91
N GLY A 35 -11.15 -4.61 -4.22
CA GLY A 35 -11.82 -5.66 -3.43
C GLY A 35 -13.01 -5.10 -2.66
N SER A 36 -13.68 -5.95 -1.87
CA SER A 36 -14.70 -5.43 -0.96
C SER A 36 -14.06 -4.60 0.16
N TYR A 37 -14.85 -3.71 0.77
CA TYR A 37 -14.37 -2.88 1.86
C TYR A 37 -13.74 -3.69 3.01
N GLN A 38 -14.34 -4.84 3.35
CA GLN A 38 -13.83 -5.74 4.39
C GLN A 38 -12.47 -6.34 4.01
N MET A 39 -12.29 -6.74 2.75
CA MET A 39 -11.02 -7.29 2.26
C MET A 39 -9.90 -6.23 2.28
N ILE A 40 -10.23 -5.01 1.87
CA ILE A 40 -9.31 -3.87 1.90
C ILE A 40 -8.93 -3.53 3.34
N LYS A 41 -9.90 -3.49 4.27
CA LYS A 41 -9.63 -3.24 5.69
C LYS A 41 -8.67 -4.27 6.28
N ARG A 42 -8.86 -5.57 5.97
CA ARG A 42 -7.93 -6.63 6.40
C ARG A 42 -6.55 -6.47 5.76
N PHE A 43 -6.48 -6.06 4.50
CA PHE A 43 -5.21 -5.82 3.82
C PHE A 43 -4.42 -4.68 4.46
N LEU A 44 -5.08 -3.55 4.75
CA LEU A 44 -4.45 -2.42 5.46
C LEU A 44 -3.99 -2.82 6.86
N PHE A 45 -4.81 -3.56 7.61
CA PHE A 45 -4.42 -4.09 8.92
C PHE A 45 -3.17 -4.97 8.84
N GLU A 46 -3.07 -5.87 7.86
CA GLU A 46 -1.87 -6.71 7.71
C GLU A 46 -0.63 -5.87 7.35
N ILE A 47 -0.78 -4.75 6.62
CA ILE A 47 0.33 -3.81 6.33
C ILE A 47 0.80 -3.12 7.59
N GLU A 48 -0.13 -2.62 8.40
CA GLU A 48 0.18 -1.93 9.66
C GLU A 48 0.91 -2.84 10.66
N ASN A 49 0.69 -4.16 10.60
CA ASN A 49 1.34 -5.14 11.48
C ASN A 49 2.69 -5.67 10.96
N LEU A 50 3.20 -5.18 9.82
CA LEU A 50 4.53 -5.57 9.37
C LEU A 50 5.58 -4.95 10.28
N GLU A 51 6.52 -5.77 10.78
CA GLU A 51 7.67 -5.33 11.59
C GLU A 51 8.73 -4.60 10.74
N ARG A 52 8.32 -3.54 10.04
CA ARG A 52 9.19 -2.63 9.28
C ARG A 52 8.71 -1.21 9.53
N PHE A 53 9.62 -0.24 9.41
CA PHE A 53 9.24 1.17 9.48
C PHE A 53 8.49 1.54 8.19
N LEU A 54 7.18 1.28 8.21
CA LEU A 54 6.24 1.50 7.13
C LEU A 54 5.43 2.75 7.43
N TYR A 55 5.41 3.67 6.48
CA TYR A 55 4.60 4.87 6.55
C TYR A 55 3.62 4.88 5.39
N ALA A 56 2.33 5.02 5.68
CA ALA A 56 1.32 5.18 4.65
C ALA A 56 1.29 6.64 4.21
N ASP A 57 1.88 6.93 3.05
CA ASP A 57 1.98 8.30 2.54
C ASP A 57 0.64 8.83 2.05
N LYS A 58 -0.12 7.99 1.34
CA LYS A 58 -1.36 8.42 0.69
C LYS A 58 -2.31 7.26 0.48
N ILE A 59 -3.59 7.51 0.77
CA ILE A 59 -4.71 6.62 0.48
C ILE A 59 -5.74 7.42 -0.33
N ILE A 60 -6.05 6.95 -1.54
CA ILE A 60 -7.03 7.57 -2.44
C ILE A 60 -8.11 6.56 -2.76
N PHE A 61 -9.37 6.92 -2.55
CA PHE A 61 -10.51 6.14 -3.02
C PHE A 61 -10.85 6.60 -4.45
N GLU A 62 -10.59 5.75 -5.44
CA GLU A 62 -10.66 6.13 -6.86
C GLU A 62 -12.02 5.84 -7.48
N ASN A 63 -12.62 4.70 -7.14
CA ASN A 63 -13.91 4.30 -7.69
C ASN A 63 -14.69 3.47 -6.67
N ILE A 64 -15.87 3.95 -6.31
CA ILE A 64 -16.86 3.24 -5.48
C ILE A 64 -18.08 3.10 -6.39
N GLU A 65 -18.08 2.09 -7.25
CA GLU A 65 -19.22 1.82 -8.11
C GLU A 65 -20.45 1.51 -7.25
N ARG A 66 -21.53 2.27 -7.44
CA ARG A 66 -22.79 2.01 -6.76
C ARG A 66 -23.34 0.66 -7.21
N GLY A 67 -23.24 -0.34 -6.35
CA GLY A 67 -23.86 -1.65 -6.51
C GLY A 67 -22.89 -2.83 -6.64
N SER A 68 -21.58 -2.62 -6.89
CA SER A 68 -20.65 -3.74 -7.11
C SER A 68 -19.94 -4.24 -5.84
N GLU A 69 -20.22 -3.65 -4.67
CA GLU A 69 -19.54 -3.86 -3.37
C GLU A 69 -18.01 -3.74 -3.40
N LYS A 70 -17.43 -3.48 -4.57
CA LYS A 70 -16.00 -3.40 -4.83
C LYS A 70 -15.57 -1.94 -4.80
N VAL A 71 -14.51 -1.71 -4.06
CA VAL A 71 -13.86 -0.42 -3.93
C VAL A 71 -12.49 -0.55 -4.59
N ARG A 72 -12.11 0.46 -5.36
CA ARG A 72 -10.75 0.64 -5.85
C ARG A 72 -10.05 1.72 -5.03
N LEU A 73 -8.86 1.38 -4.54
CA LEU A 73 -8.04 2.23 -3.67
C LEU A 73 -6.63 2.35 -4.25
N GLY A 74 -6.15 3.57 -4.44
CA GLY A 74 -4.75 3.87 -4.69
C GLY A 74 -4.00 4.03 -3.36
N LEU A 75 -2.91 3.29 -3.18
CA LEU A 75 -2.11 3.27 -1.97
C LEU A 75 -0.66 3.61 -2.30
N SER A 76 -0.09 4.57 -1.56
CA SER A 76 1.34 4.88 -1.56
C SER A 76 1.91 4.63 -0.17
N LEU A 77 2.99 3.84 -0.10
CA LEU A 77 3.68 3.45 1.12
C LEU A 77 5.17 3.75 0.99
N SER A 78 5.80 4.23 2.06
CA SER A 78 7.25 4.35 2.15
C SER A 78 7.78 3.41 3.21
N VAL A 79 8.80 2.63 2.84
CA VAL A 79 9.56 1.78 3.76
C VAL A 79 10.91 2.42 3.99
N TYR A 80 11.27 2.65 5.25
CA TYR A 80 12.58 3.17 5.62
C TYR A 80 13.43 2.07 6.24
N TYR A 81 14.72 2.05 5.89
CA TYR A 81 15.70 1.18 6.50
C TYR A 81 17.04 1.90 6.64
N ALA A 82 17.73 1.60 7.74
CA ALA A 82 19.10 2.03 7.92
C ALA A 82 20.00 1.28 6.93
N LYS A 83 21.00 2.00 6.40
CA LYS A 83 22.03 1.41 5.54
C LYS A 83 22.92 0.44 6.31
#